data_AF-A0A3C1UUF4-F1
#
_entry.id   AF-A0A3C1UUF4-F1
#
_cell.length_a   1.000
_cell.length_b   1.000
_cell.length_c   1.000
_cell.angle_alpha   90.00
_cell.angle_beta   90.00
_cell.angle_gamma   90.00
#
_symmetry.space_group_name_H-M   'P 1'
#
loop_
_entity.id
_entity.type
_entity.pdbx_description
1 polymer ?
#
loop_
_entity_poly.entity_id
_entity_poly.type
_entity_poly.pdbx_seq_one_letter_code
_entity_poly.pdbx_strand_id
1 'polypeptide(L)'
;MDHDTPQVNILLTLEESESKDAWKRACADALGVPLERIKEVRLRKRSIDARQRTIKVQLRLDVGLDTSLPELESPANSYLKIPEKARKVIIVG
;
A
#
# COMPACT_ATOMS: atom_id res chain seq x y z
N MET A 1 18.05 -9.43 -10.70
CA MET A 1 18.43 -8.03 -10.47
C MET A 1 17.34 -7.45 -9.61
N ASP A 2 17.59 -7.35 -8.31
CA ASP A 2 16.66 -6.77 -7.35
C ASP A 2 16.49 -5.29 -7.70
N HIS A 3 15.35 -4.94 -8.30
CA HIS A 3 14.99 -3.54 -8.48
C HIS A 3 14.68 -2.99 -7.09
N ASP A 4 15.69 -2.40 -6.43
CA ASP A 4 15.55 -1.66 -5.18
C ASP A 4 14.63 -0.47 -5.46
N THR A 5 13.34 -0.73 -5.31
CA THR A 5 12.28 0.24 -5.50
C THR A 5 12.15 0.98 -4.17
N PRO A 6 12.35 2.31 -4.14
CA PRO A 6 12.31 3.04 -2.90
C PRO A 6 10.92 2.92 -2.26
N GLN A 7 10.91 2.37 -1.04
CA GLN A 7 9.72 2.17 -0.23
C GLN A 7 9.61 3.25 0.83
N VAL A 8 8.46 3.90 0.89
CA VAL A 8 8.18 4.93 1.89
C VAL A 8 6.95 4.58 2.70
N ASN A 9 7.01 4.90 3.99
CA ASN A 9 5.85 4.85 4.88
C ASN A 9 5.42 6.29 5.18
N ILE A 10 4.20 6.63 4.79
CA ILE A 10 3.62 7.95 5.03
C ILE A 10 2.39 7.83 5.95
N LEU A 11 2.14 8.85 6.74
CA LEU A 11 0.99 8.95 7.62
C LEU A 11 0.10 10.09 7.12
N LEU A 12 -1.13 9.77 6.75
CA LEU A 12 -2.10 10.73 6.24
C LEU A 12 -3.38 10.67 7.07
N THR A 13 -4.19 11.73 7.00
CA THR A 13 -5.59 11.65 7.44
C THR A 13 -6.37 10.70 6.54
N LEU A 14 -7.55 10.26 6.99
CA LEU A 14 -8.41 9.38 6.20
C LEU A 14 -8.75 10.00 4.83
N GLU A 15 -9.14 11.27 4.80
CA GLU A 15 -9.51 11.99 3.58
C GLU A 15 -8.34 12.10 2.60
N GLU A 16 -7.15 12.48 3.08
CA GLU A 16 -5.94 12.57 2.25
C GLU A 16 -5.48 11.20 1.76
N SER A 17 -5.71 10.14 2.55
CA SER A 17 -5.31 8.79 2.17
C SER A 17 -6.05 8.23 0.96
N GLU A 18 -7.15 8.84 0.53
CA GLU A 18 -7.88 8.42 -0.68
C GLU A 18 -7.42 9.16 -1.93
N SER A 19 -6.55 10.17 -1.81
CA SER A 19 -6.07 10.99 -2.91
C SER A 19 -4.66 10.61 -3.37
N LYS A 20 -4.53 10.23 -4.64
CA LYS A 20 -3.22 9.95 -5.27
C LYS A 20 -2.32 11.19 -5.29
N ASP A 21 -2.87 12.39 -5.40
CA ASP A 21 -2.11 13.64 -5.34
C ASP A 21 -1.50 13.87 -3.96
N ALA A 22 -2.26 13.58 -2.89
CA ALA A 22 -1.75 13.64 -1.52
C ALA A 22 -0.64 12.61 -1.29
N TRP A 23 -0.75 11.42 -1.88
CA TRP A 23 0.31 10.41 -1.81
C TRP A 23 1.59 10.91 -2.48
N LYS A 24 1.51 11.45 -3.69
CA LYS A 24 2.69 11.98 -4.40
C LYS A 24 3.38 13.09 -3.61
N ARG A 25 2.62 14.03 -3.04
CA ARG A 25 3.16 15.12 -2.22
C ARG A 25 3.86 14.59 -0.96
N ALA A 26 3.20 13.69 -0.23
CA ALA A 26 3.76 13.09 0.97
C ALA A 26 4.97 12.20 0.68
N CYS A 27 4.98 11.48 -0.45
CA CYS A 27 6.16 10.74 -0.91
C CYS A 27 7.31 11.66 -1.30
N ALA A 28 7.04 12.76 -2.00
CA ALA A 28 8.05 13.75 -2.38
C ALA A 28 8.72 14.37 -1.15
N ASP A 29 7.90 14.76 -0.16
CA ASP A 29 8.37 15.29 1.13
C ASP A 29 9.20 14.25 1.89
N ALA A 30 8.70 13.01 1.99
CA ALA A 30 9.40 11.92 2.69
C ALA A 30 10.73 11.50 2.04
N LEU A 31 10.86 11.63 0.70
CA LEU A 31 12.07 11.30 -0.05
C LEU A 31 12.98 12.52 -0.29
N GLY A 32 12.53 13.73 0.01
CA GLY A 32 13.26 14.98 -0.29
C GLY A 32 13.48 15.21 -1.79
N VAL A 33 12.57 14.70 -2.65
CA VAL A 33 12.67 14.82 -4.11
C VAL A 33 11.56 15.72 -4.65
N PRO A 34 11.79 16.44 -5.78
CA PRO A 34 10.72 17.19 -6.43
C PRO A 34 9.63 16.24 -6.95
N LEU A 35 8.38 16.70 -6.90
CA LEU A 35 7.20 15.92 -7.31
C LEU A 35 7.29 15.42 -8.75
N GLU A 36 8.00 16.15 -9.60
CA GLU A 36 8.25 15.84 -11.02
C GLU A 36 9.05 14.54 -11.22
N ARG A 37 9.91 14.17 -10.27
CA ARG A 37 10.67 12.91 -10.34
C ARG A 37 9.81 11.68 -9.99
N ILE A 38 8.65 11.88 -9.36
CA ILE A 38 7.74 10.79 -9.01
C ILE A 38 6.85 10.48 -10.23
N LYS A 39 7.28 9.50 -11.02
CA LYS A 39 6.52 9.02 -12.18
C LYS A 39 5.32 8.19 -11.76
N GLU A 40 5.52 7.28 -10.80
CA GLU A 40 4.48 6.36 -10.36
C GLU A 40 4.53 6.15 -8.84
N VAL A 41 3.35 6.00 -8.23
CA VAL A 41 3.19 5.57 -6.84
C VAL A 41 2.27 4.36 -6.81
N ARG A 42 2.66 3.33 -6.07
CA ARG A 42 1.86 2.10 -5.95
C ARG A 42 1.68 1.73 -4.49
N LEU A 43 0.43 1.53 -4.09
CA LEU A 43 0.08 1.12 -2.73
C LEU A 43 0.44 -0.34 -2.49
N ARG A 44 1.26 -0.59 -1.48
CA ARG A 44 1.59 -1.95 -1.02
C ARG A 44 0.77 -2.38 0.18
N LYS A 45 0.61 -1.47 1.15
CA LYS A 45 -0.13 -1.76 2.37
C LYS A 45 -0.84 -0.51 2.86
N ARG A 46 -2.10 -0.68 3.26
CA ARG A 46 -2.88 0.32 4.00
C ARG A 46 -3.15 -0.22 5.40
N SER A 47 -2.77 0.54 6.41
CA SER A 47 -3.06 0.25 7.82
C SER A 47 -3.80 1.44 8.41
N ILE A 48 -4.91 1.18 9.09
CA ILE A 48 -5.73 2.23 9.70
C ILE A 48 -5.51 2.18 11.20
N ASP A 49 -5.11 3.30 11.78
CA ASP A 49 -5.17 3.51 13.23
C ASP A 49 -6.48 4.23 13.57
N ALA A 50 -7.40 3.49 14.17
CA ALA A 50 -8.70 3.98 14.63
C ALA A 50 -8.75 4.15 16.16
N ARG A 51 -7.59 4.12 16.85
CA ARG A 51 -7.54 4.23 18.32
C ARG A 51 -7.64 5.67 18.79
N GLN A 52 -7.30 6.62 17.93
CA GLN A 52 -7.37 8.06 18.21
C GLN A 52 -8.67 8.68 17.67
N ARG A 53 -9.07 9.83 18.24
CA ARG A 53 -10.27 10.56 17.80
C ARG A 53 -10.20 11.01 16.33
N THR A 54 -9.01 11.32 15.85
CA THR A 54 -8.73 11.54 14.43
C THR A 54 -8.16 10.26 13.84
N ILE A 55 -8.88 9.65 12.90
CA ILE A 55 -8.45 8.43 12.21
C ILE A 55 -7.23 8.77 11.34
N LYS A 56 -6.13 8.05 11.55
CA LYS A 56 -4.92 8.17 10.74
C LYS A 56 -4.70 6.90 9.94
N VAL A 57 -4.19 7.07 8.72
CA VAL A 57 -3.93 5.97 7.81
C VAL A 57 -2.44 5.95 7.51
N GLN A 58 -1.81 4.84 7.84
CA GLN A 58 -0.43 4.56 7.48
C GLN A 58 -0.41 3.82 6.14
N LEU A 59 0.21 4.44 5.14
CA LEU A 59 0.36 3.89 3.80
C LEU A 59 1.81 3.50 3.58
N ARG A 60 2.03 2.28 3.09
CA ARG A 60 3.31 1.85 2.52
C ARG A 60 3.21 1.89 1.01
N LEU A 61 4.05 2.71 0.39
CA LEU A 61 4.04 2.99 -1.03
C LEU A 61 5.39 2.61 -1.64
N ASP A 62 5.34 1.94 -2.78
CA ASP A 62 6.48 1.85 -3.70
C ASP A 62 6.48 3.11 -4.58
N VAL A 63 7.64 3.74 -4.75
CA VAL A 63 7.80 4.97 -5.52
C VAL A 63 8.69 4.72 -6.73
N GLY A 64 8.15 4.96 -7.94
CA GLY A 64 8.91 4.95 -9.18
C GLY A 64 9.55 6.30 -9.42
N LEU A 65 10.85 6.41 -9.13
CA LEU A 65 11.65 7.61 -9.41
C LEU A 65 12.20 7.54 -10.84
N ASP A 66 11.85 8.52 -11.66
CA ASP A 66 12.24 8.68 -13.09
C ASP A 66 11.82 7.55 -14.04
N THR A 67 11.60 6.35 -13.53
CA THR A 67 11.19 5.12 -14.21
C THR A 67 9.90 4.59 -13.60
N SER A 68 9.05 3.96 -14.42
CA SER A 68 7.85 3.28 -13.94
C SER A 68 8.20 2.07 -13.07
N LEU A 69 7.31 1.74 -12.13
CA LEU A 69 7.49 0.60 -11.26
C LEU A 69 7.38 -0.71 -12.05
N PRO A 70 8.19 -1.73 -11.74
CA PRO A 70 8.07 -3.04 -12.36
C PRO A 70 6.65 -3.60 -12.14
N GLU A 71 6.12 -4.34 -13.11
CA GLU A 71 4.78 -4.93 -12.98
C GLU A 71 4.78 -5.95 -11.83
N LEU A 72 3.81 -5.83 -10.93
CA LEU A 72 3.69 -6.73 -9.79
C LEU A 72 2.96 -7.98 -10.27
N GLU A 73 3.64 -9.11 -10.26
CA GLU A 73 3.00 -10.40 -10.50
C GLU A 73 1.91 -10.60 -9.44
N SER A 74 0.68 -10.80 -9.92
CA SER A 74 -0.42 -11.14 -9.03
C SER A 74 -0.14 -12.52 -8.45
N PRO A 75 -0.15 -12.70 -7.11
CA PRO A 75 0.06 -14.03 -6.54
C PRO A 75 -0.98 -14.98 -7.12
N ALA A 76 -0.51 -16.08 -7.72
CA ALA A 76 -1.38 -17.12 -8.21
C ALA A 76 -2.08 -17.76 -7.00
N ASN A 77 -3.37 -17.50 -6.88
CA ASN A 77 -4.22 -18.02 -5.82
C ASN A 77 -4.46 -19.54 -6.01
N SER A 78 -3.49 -20.37 -5.61
CA SER A 78 -3.63 -21.82 -5.62
C SER A 78 -4.13 -22.31 -4.25
N TYR A 79 -5.44 -22.18 -4.04
CA TYR A 79 -6.09 -22.69 -2.83
C TYR A 79 -6.58 -24.12 -3.05
N LEU A 80 -6.48 -24.95 -2.02
CA LEU A 80 -7.10 -26.27 -2.03
C LEU A 80 -8.62 -26.13 -2.06
N LYS A 81 -9.28 -26.89 -2.95
CA LYS A 81 -10.75 -27.01 -2.92
C LYS A 81 -11.18 -27.66 -1.61
N ILE A 82 -12.13 -27.02 -0.93
CA ILE A 82 -12.73 -27.57 0.28
C ILE A 82 -13.61 -28.77 -0.11
N PRO A 83 -13.43 -29.94 0.52
CA PRO A 83 -14.26 -31.11 0.24
C PRO A 83 -15.71 -30.87 0.71
N GLU A 84 -16.70 -31.44 0.01
CA GLU A 84 -18.13 -31.23 0.30
C GLU A 84 -18.54 -31.62 1.73
N LYS A 85 -17.79 -32.54 2.37
CA LYS A 85 -18.01 -33.01 3.74
C LYS A 85 -17.11 -32.32 4.78
N ALA A 86 -16.51 -31.19 4.46
CA ALA A 86 -15.69 -30.45 5.42
C ALA A 86 -16.50 -30.07 6.67
N ARG A 87 -15.90 -30.22 7.86
CA ARG A 87 -16.53 -29.84 9.12
C ARG A 87 -16.73 -28.32 9.15
N LYS A 88 -17.98 -27.89 9.40
CA LYS A 88 -18.31 -26.50 9.64
C LYS A 88 -17.94 -26.15 11.08
N VAL A 89 -17.19 -25.08 11.26
CA VAL A 89 -16.83 -24.54 12.57
C VAL A 89 -17.18 -23.05 12.60
N ILE A 90 -17.56 -22.56 13.77
CA ILE A 90 -17.80 -21.14 14.02
C ILE A 90 -16.69 -20.69 14.98
N ILE A 91 -15.95 -19.67 14.59
CA ILE A 91 -14.94 -19.03 15.45
C ILE A 91 -15.58 -17.75 16.00
N VAL A 92 -15.68 -17.66 17.32
CA VAL A 92 -16.15 -16.46 18.03
C VAL A 92 -14.96 -15.90 18.80
N GLY A 93 -14.63 -14.64 18.55
CA GLY A 93 -13.52 -13.91 19.17
C GLY A 93 -13.86 -12.44 19.34
#